data_AF-A0A654KWC4-F1
#
_entry.id   AF-A0A654KWC4-F1
#
_cell.length_a   1.000
_cell.length_b   1.000
_cell.length_c   1.000
_cell.angle_alpha   90.00
_cell.angle_beta   90.00
_cell.angle_gamma   90.00
#
_symmetry.space_group_name_H-M   'P 1'
#
loop_
_entity.id
_entity.type
_entity.pdbx_description
1 polymer ?
#
loop_
_entity_poly.entity_id
_entity_poly.type
_entity_poly.pdbx_seq_one_letter_code
_entity_poly.pdbx_strand_id
1 'polypeptide(L)'
;MNEVKAYKLTVENVELFEEIEHEVLFQTTIKTKKSILNYLTPVSTLATLLQRHNIILPKGIFLGSIIEIYDEEVEPRVIIGHEGCDFGNVKTVRQLEIYWEEVAF
;
A
#
# COMPACT_ATOMS: atom_id res chain seq x y z
N MET A 1 -25.84 4.80 -6.01
CA MET A 1 -25.13 3.57 -5.58
C MET A 1 -23.85 3.52 -6.36
N ASN A 2 -22.68 3.44 -5.71
CA ASN A 2 -21.43 3.23 -6.45
C ASN A 2 -21.40 1.81 -7.01
N GLU A 3 -21.05 1.71 -8.29
CA GLU A 3 -20.81 0.45 -8.99
C GLU A 3 -19.69 -0.35 -8.31
N VAL A 4 -19.79 -1.68 -8.34
CA VAL A 4 -18.71 -2.54 -7.83
C VAL A 4 -17.64 -2.61 -8.90
N LYS A 5 -16.46 -2.10 -8.60
CA LYS A 5 -15.28 -2.18 -9.47
C LYS A 5 -14.30 -3.23 -8.97
N ALA A 6 -13.56 -3.83 -9.90
CA ALA A 6 -12.48 -4.76 -9.60
C ALA A 6 -11.13 -4.12 -9.91
N TYR A 7 -10.16 -4.33 -9.01
CA TYR A 7 -8.80 -3.82 -9.15
C TYR A 7 -7.82 -4.96 -8.93
N LYS A 8 -6.82 -5.06 -9.80
CA LYS A 8 -5.64 -5.89 -9.55
C LYS A 8 -4.61 -5.02 -8.84
N LEU A 9 -4.30 -5.40 -7.61
CA LEU A 9 -3.28 -4.77 -6.78
C LEU A 9 -1.96 -5.50 -6.96
N THR A 10 -0.88 -4.73 -7.03
CA THR A 10 0.47 -5.23 -6.81
C THR A 10 1.07 -4.49 -5.63
N VAL A 11 1.69 -5.24 -4.72
CA VAL A 11 2.38 -4.71 -3.55
C VAL A 11 3.84 -5.06 -3.63
N GLU A 12 4.68 -4.03 -3.60
CA GLU A 12 6.14 -4.14 -3.66
C GLU A 12 6.77 -3.76 -2.32
N ASN A 13 7.83 -4.49 -1.99
CA ASN A 13 8.77 -4.13 -0.95
C ASN A 13 9.57 -2.91 -1.42
N VAL A 14 9.58 -1.82 -0.66
CA VAL A 14 10.52 -0.72 -0.93
C VAL A 14 11.64 -0.78 0.09
N GLU A 15 11.32 -0.76 1.38
CA GLU A 15 12.29 -0.90 2.48
C GLU A 15 11.72 -1.72 3.65
N LEU A 16 10.63 -2.47 3.44
CA LEU A 16 10.02 -3.29 4.50
C LEU A 16 10.95 -4.44 4.91
N PHE A 17 11.62 -5.06 3.92
CA PHE A 17 12.63 -6.09 4.12
C PHE A 17 13.94 -5.59 3.47
N GLU A 18 15.03 -5.53 4.25
CA GLU A 18 16.34 -5.01 3.81
C GLU A 18 17.02 -5.88 2.72
N GLU A 19 16.35 -6.93 2.24
CA GLU A 19 16.94 -7.95 1.36
C GLU A 19 16.93 -7.51 -0.11
N ILE A 20 15.78 -7.06 -0.65
CA ILE A 20 15.62 -6.65 -2.06
C ILE A 20 14.56 -5.55 -2.20
N GLU A 21 14.98 -4.33 -2.56
CA GLU A 21 14.06 -3.24 -2.92
C GLU A 21 13.32 -3.55 -4.24
N HIS A 22 12.07 -3.08 -4.33
CA HIS A 22 11.12 -3.30 -5.42
C HIS A 22 10.77 -4.78 -5.69
N GLU A 23 10.95 -5.67 -4.71
CA GLU A 23 10.46 -7.04 -4.81
C GLU A 23 8.93 -7.08 -4.71
N VAL A 24 8.26 -7.71 -5.69
CA VAL A 24 6.81 -7.97 -5.62
C VAL A 24 6.52 -8.97 -4.51
N LEU A 25 5.94 -8.48 -3.40
CA LEU A 25 5.56 -9.31 -2.26
C LEU A 25 4.35 -10.16 -2.58
N PHE A 26 3.33 -9.57 -3.21
CA PHE A 26 2.16 -10.29 -3.69
C PHE A 26 1.35 -9.48 -4.70
N GLN A 27 0.51 -10.21 -5.44
CA GLN A 27 -0.55 -9.66 -6.28
C GLN A 27 -1.90 -10.22 -5.86
N THR A 28 -2.93 -9.39 -5.90
CA THR A 28 -4.29 -9.82 -5.53
C THR A 28 -5.34 -9.00 -6.24
N THR A 29 -6.51 -9.61 -6.48
CA THR A 29 -7.65 -8.89 -7.04
C THR A 29 -8.65 -8.59 -5.93
N ILE A 30 -9.05 -7.33 -5.83
CA ILE A 30 -10.07 -6.89 -4.89
C ILE A 30 -11.29 -6.34 -5.61
N LYS A 31 -12.44 -6.41 -4.95
CA LYS A 31 -13.68 -5.77 -5.41
C LYS A 31 -14.13 -4.76 -4.37
N THR A 32 -14.48 -3.57 -4.81
CA THR A 32 -14.90 -2.50 -3.91
C THR A 32 -15.96 -1.61 -4.55
N LYS A 33 -16.89 -1.11 -3.72
CA LYS A 33 -17.82 -0.02 -4.08
C LYS A 33 -17.26 1.36 -3.73
N LYS A 34 -16.14 1.41 -2.99
CA LYS A 34 -15.42 2.65 -2.65
C LYS A 34 -14.41 2.94 -3.75
N SER A 35 -13.95 4.19 -3.85
CA SER A 35 -12.72 4.45 -4.60
C SER A 35 -11.58 3.60 -4.02
N ILE A 36 -10.69 3.16 -4.89
CA ILE A 36 -9.53 2.35 -4.53
C ILE A 36 -8.64 3.04 -3.49
N LEU A 37 -8.46 4.36 -3.61
CA LEU A 37 -7.78 5.18 -2.61
C LEU A 37 -8.43 5.03 -1.23
N ASN A 38 -9.74 5.25 -1.11
CA ASN A 38 -10.47 5.13 0.15
C ASN A 38 -10.51 3.69 0.69
N TYR A 39 -10.29 2.69 -0.15
CA TYR A 39 -10.16 1.30 0.27
C TYR A 39 -8.77 1.05 0.90
N LEU A 40 -7.71 1.61 0.32
CA LEU A 40 -6.32 1.43 0.75
C LEU A 40 -5.87 2.37 1.86
N THR A 41 -6.54 3.52 2.07
CA THR A 41 -6.21 4.48 3.14
C THR A 41 -6.17 3.87 4.55
N PRO A 42 -7.12 3.01 4.96
CA PRO A 42 -7.14 2.51 6.32
C PRO A 42 -6.00 1.52 6.58
N VAL A 43 -5.16 1.80 7.58
CA VAL A 43 -4.10 0.91 8.07
C VAL A 43 -4.59 -0.52 8.33
N SER A 44 -5.80 -0.68 8.86
CA SER A 44 -6.39 -2.00 9.13
C SER A 44 -6.64 -2.83 7.86
N THR A 45 -7.01 -2.20 6.75
CA THR A 45 -7.16 -2.88 5.46
C THR A 45 -5.80 -3.40 4.98
N LEU A 46 -4.77 -2.56 5.06
CA LEU A 46 -3.42 -2.89 4.64
C LEU A 46 -2.82 -4.03 5.48
N ALA A 47 -2.95 -3.95 6.81
CA ALA A 47 -2.53 -5.02 7.71
C ALA A 47 -3.23 -6.35 7.40
N THR A 48 -4.53 -6.30 7.11
CA THR A 48 -5.31 -7.49 6.74
C THR A 48 -4.84 -8.09 5.41
N LEU A 49 -4.51 -7.24 4.41
CA LEU A 49 -3.98 -7.70 3.12
C LEU A 49 -2.64 -8.42 3.31
N LEU A 50 -1.69 -7.79 4.01
CA LEU A 50 -0.38 -8.38 4.27
C LEU A 50 -0.51 -9.73 4.99
N GLN A 51 -1.33 -9.79 6.04
CA GLN A 51 -1.54 -11.01 6.81
C GLN A 51 -2.13 -12.15 5.96
N ARG A 52 -3.10 -11.86 5.07
CA ARG A 52 -3.70 -12.86 4.17
C ARG A 52 -2.69 -13.47 3.19
N HIS A 53 -1.65 -12.73 2.86
CA HIS A 53 -0.57 -13.17 1.99
C HIS A 53 0.66 -13.67 2.78
N ASN A 54 0.50 -13.97 4.07
CA ASN A 54 1.55 -14.44 4.98
C ASN A 54 2.75 -13.47 5.10
N ILE A 55 2.55 -12.18 4.84
CA ILE A 55 3.57 -11.16 5.04
C ILE A 55 3.51 -10.70 6.49
N ILE A 56 4.55 -11.04 7.26
CA ILE A 56 4.67 -10.69 8.68
C ILE A 56 5.54 -9.45 8.80
N LEU A 57 5.01 -8.41 9.42
CA LEU A 57 5.77 -7.19 9.69
C LEU A 57 6.86 -7.45 10.74
N PRO A 58 8.10 -7.00 10.51
CA PRO A 58 9.13 -6.92 11.52
C PRO A 58 8.68 -6.18 12.79
N LYS A 59 9.21 -6.58 13.95
CA LYS A 59 8.91 -5.90 15.23
C LYS A 59 9.35 -4.45 15.18
N GLY A 60 8.48 -3.54 15.64
CA GLY A 60 8.78 -2.10 15.71
C GLY A 60 8.40 -1.31 14.46
N ILE A 61 7.98 -1.99 13.38
CA ILE A 61 7.41 -1.32 12.21
C ILE A 61 5.95 -0.97 12.50
N PHE A 62 5.63 0.32 12.44
CA PHE A 62 4.27 0.83 12.51
C PHE A 62 3.78 1.14 11.10
N LEU A 63 2.67 0.54 10.67
CA LEU A 63 2.04 0.97 9.42
C LEU A 63 1.36 2.32 9.64
N GLY A 64 1.96 3.38 9.11
CA GLY A 64 1.29 4.64 8.80
C GLY A 64 0.89 4.66 7.33
N SER A 65 -0.23 5.28 7.02
CA SER A 65 -0.69 5.47 5.65
C SER A 65 -0.44 6.93 5.26
N ILE A 66 0.73 7.21 4.68
CA ILE A 66 1.00 8.50 4.03
C ILE A 66 0.80 8.29 2.54
N ILE A 67 -0.36 8.73 2.03
CA ILE A 67 -0.67 8.59 0.61
C ILE A 67 0.09 9.68 -0.16
N GLU A 68 1.25 9.34 -0.69
CA GLU A 68 1.91 10.12 -1.73
C GLU A 68 1.43 9.64 -3.10
N ILE A 69 0.53 10.41 -3.72
CA ILE A 69 0.07 10.17 -5.10
C ILE A 69 1.04 10.91 -6.02
N TYR A 70 1.81 10.16 -6.82
CA TYR A 70 2.90 10.76 -7.60
C TYR A 70 2.48 11.39 -8.92
N ASP A 71 1.34 10.99 -9.48
CA ASP A 71 0.67 11.69 -10.57
C ASP A 71 -0.67 10.97 -10.78
N GLU A 72 -1.80 11.68 -10.80
CA GLU A 72 -3.10 11.04 -11.07
C GLU A 72 -3.24 10.66 -12.55
N GLU A 73 -2.43 11.26 -13.44
CA GLU A 73 -2.57 11.09 -14.89
C GLU A 73 -1.80 9.87 -15.45
N VAL A 74 -0.82 9.34 -14.73
CA VAL A 74 0.11 8.31 -15.26
C VAL A 74 -0.08 6.97 -14.55
N GLU A 75 0.23 6.87 -13.26
CA GLU A 75 0.17 5.63 -12.49
C GLU A 75 -0.14 5.94 -11.02
N PRO A 76 -1.40 5.77 -10.58
CA PRO A 76 -1.75 6.09 -9.21
C PRO A 76 -1.12 5.05 -8.28
N ARG A 77 -0.27 5.53 -7.38
CA ARG A 77 0.43 4.71 -6.37
C ARG A 77 0.15 5.21 -4.97
N VAL A 78 0.12 4.28 -4.02
CA VAL A 78 0.10 4.56 -2.59
C VAL A 78 1.40 4.05 -2.01
N ILE A 79 2.16 4.93 -1.37
CA ILE A 79 3.30 4.56 -0.54
C ILE A 79 2.80 4.35 0.89
N ILE A 80 3.29 3.33 1.55
CA ILE A 80 2.98 3.06 2.96
C ILE A 80 4.30 3.18 3.71
N GLY A 81 4.29 3.94 4.80
CA GLY A 81 5.49 4.27 5.55
C GLY A 81 5.20 4.45 7.02
N HIS A 82 6.24 4.42 7.84
CA HIS A 82 6.12 4.78 9.25
C HIS A 82 6.63 6.20 9.47
N GLU A 83 6.05 6.90 10.44
CA GLU A 83 6.63 8.18 10.91
C GLU A 83 7.88 7.86 11.75
N GLY A 84 9.06 8.13 11.18
CA GLY A 84 10.30 8.18 11.94
C GLY A 84 10.43 9.56 12.61
N CYS A 85 10.29 9.62 13.93
CA CYS A 85 10.55 10.84 14.69
C CYS A 85 11.97 10.79 15.24
N ASP A 86 12.85 11.69 14.78
CA ASP A 86 14.05 12.01 15.54
C ASP A 86 13.98 13.44 16.09
N PHE A 87 13.97 14.50 15.27
CA PHE A 87 14.00 15.87 15.81
C PHE A 87 13.41 16.87 14.82
N GLY A 88 12.07 16.99 14.78
CA GLY A 88 11.38 18.13 14.15
C GLY A 88 11.24 18.14 12.62
N ASN A 89 11.77 17.13 11.91
CA ASN A 89 11.52 16.91 10.48
C ASN A 89 10.87 15.54 10.28
N VAL A 90 9.60 15.52 9.87
CA VAL A 90 8.90 14.29 9.51
C VAL A 90 9.53 13.76 8.23
N LYS A 91 10.26 12.65 8.30
CA LYS A 91 10.68 11.89 7.12
C LYS A 91 9.77 10.67 7.00
N THR A 92 9.00 10.61 5.92
CA THR A 92 8.29 9.39 5.53
C THR A 92 9.33 8.35 5.10
N VAL A 93 9.50 7.30 5.89
CA VAL A 93 10.32 6.14 5.50
C VAL A 93 9.43 5.22 4.66
N ARG A 94 9.79 5.00 3.39
CA ARG A 94 8.93 4.29 2.43
C ARG A 94 9.11 2.79 2.63
N GLN A 95 8.06 2.08 2.98
CA GLN A 95 8.16 0.66 3.32
C GLN A 95 7.57 -0.20 2.22
N LEU A 96 6.40 0.18 1.71
CA LEU A 96 5.70 -0.53 0.65
C LEU A 96 5.22 0.44 -0.43
N GLU A 97 5.17 -0.04 -1.66
CA GLU A 97 4.52 0.64 -2.78
C GLU A 97 3.35 -0.22 -3.27
N ILE A 98 2.18 0.38 -3.41
CA ILE A 98 0.99 -0.28 -3.94
C ILE A 98 0.54 0.47 -5.19
N TYR A 99 0.49 -0.25 -6.31
CA TYR A 99 -0.12 0.21 -7.55
C TYR A 99 -1.26 -0.72 -7.95
N TRP A 100 -2.16 -0.21 -8.79
CA TRP A 100 -3.34 -0.94 -9.21
C TRP A 100 -3.78 -0.59 -10.61
N GLU A 101 -4.47 -1.55 -11.24
CA GLU A 101 -5.19 -1.38 -12.50
C GLU A 101 -6.65 -1.81 -12.33
N GLU A 102 -7.59 -1.08 -12.92
CA GLU A 102 -8.99 -1.49 -13.01
C GLU A 102 -9.10 -2.64 -14.01
N VAL A 103 -9.77 -3.73 -13.63
CA VAL A 103 -9.90 -4.94 -14.46
C VAL A 103 -11.36 -5.31 -14.70
N ALA A 104 -11.64 -5.95 -15.84
CA ALA A 104 -12.97 -6.47 -16.14
C ALA A 104 -13.37 -7.55 -15.12
N PHE A 105 -14.63 -7.53 -14.71
CA PHE A 105 -15.22 -8.47 -13.77
C PHE A 105 -16.27 -9.36 -14.43
#